data_AF-A0A3N0C9L8-F1
#
_entry.id   AF-A0A3N0C9L8-F1
#
_cell.length_a   1.000
_cell.length_b   1.000
_cell.length_c   1.000
_cell.angle_alpha   90.00
_cell.angle_beta   90.00
_cell.angle_gamma   90.00
#
_symmetry.space_group_name_H-M   'P 1'
#
loop_
_entity.id
_entity.type
_entity.pdbx_description
1 polymer ?
#
loop_
_entity_poly.entity_id
_entity_poly.type
_entity_poly.pdbx_seq_one_letter_code
_entity_poly.pdbx_strand_id
1 'polypeptide(L)'
;MMMVRKFGVVAATAALLLTSACGGGDRPSVDEVSKSLTDGKAGGLMSLPSSVMTDELADCMAKAIVDSKVSDDAVRALVDGDKDYKGDKDDTEALSGLGTKIAECAKDAVPTQ
;
A
#
# COMPACT_ATOMS: atom_id res chain seq x y z
N MET A 1 39.12 -34.69 23.49
CA MET A 1 38.98 -33.76 24.65
C MET A 1 38.75 -32.35 24.11
N MET A 2 37.89 -31.56 24.77
CA MET A 2 37.32 -30.23 24.38
C MET A 2 36.17 -30.31 23.36
N MET A 3 34.87 -30.31 23.69
CA MET A 3 34.01 -29.55 24.64
C MET A 3 33.60 -28.15 24.12
N VAL A 4 32.38 -28.11 23.56
CA VAL A 4 31.35 -27.05 23.46
C VAL A 4 31.69 -25.64 22.97
N ARG A 5 30.91 -25.18 21.98
CA ARG A 5 30.27 -23.85 21.99
C ARG A 5 28.89 -23.92 21.32
N LYS A 6 27.84 -23.87 22.14
CA LYS A 6 26.44 -23.73 21.73
C LYS A 6 26.25 -22.32 21.16
N PHE A 7 25.84 -22.21 19.90
CA PHE A 7 25.18 -21.03 19.37
C PHE A 7 23.75 -21.44 19.02
N GLY A 8 22.80 -20.99 19.84
CA GLY A 8 21.38 -21.09 19.55
C GLY A 8 21.05 -20.15 18.40
N VAL A 9 20.54 -20.72 17.30
CA VAL A 9 19.96 -19.94 16.20
C VAL A 9 18.50 -19.71 16.54
N VAL A 10 18.16 -18.42 16.58
CA VAL A 10 16.87 -17.82 16.85
C VAL A 10 15.85 -18.27 15.79
N ALA A 11 14.61 -18.42 16.26
CA ALA A 11 13.44 -18.74 15.46
C ALA A 11 13.03 -17.64 14.47
N ALA A 12 12.16 -18.03 13.54
CA ALA A 12 11.34 -17.20 12.64
C ALA A 12 12.11 -16.70 11.40
N THR A 13 11.62 -16.86 10.18
CA THR A 13 10.26 -16.95 9.67
C THR A 13 10.22 -17.81 8.41
N ALA A 14 9.05 -18.38 8.15
CA ALA A 14 8.76 -19.23 7.01
C ALA A 14 9.19 -18.61 5.68
N ALA A 15 9.78 -19.45 4.84
CA ALA A 15 9.82 -19.25 3.41
C ALA A 15 8.38 -19.03 2.88
N LEU A 16 8.03 -17.78 2.57
CA LEU A 16 6.91 -17.49 1.69
C LEU A 16 7.40 -17.70 0.26
N LEU A 17 7.40 -18.97 -0.12
CA LEU A 17 7.20 -19.42 -1.49
C LEU A 17 5.83 -18.93 -1.95
N LEU A 18 5.75 -17.84 -2.71
CA LEU A 18 4.65 -17.66 -3.65
C LEU A 18 5.19 -17.01 -4.93
N THR A 19 5.42 -17.89 -5.90
CA THR A 19 5.22 -17.67 -7.33
C THR A 19 4.13 -16.62 -7.62
N SER A 20 4.51 -15.44 -8.11
CA SER A 20 3.61 -14.52 -8.82
C SER A 20 4.00 -14.38 -10.29
N ALA A 21 4.44 -15.49 -10.88
CA ALA A 21 4.35 -15.73 -12.31
C ALA A 21 3.17 -16.68 -12.56
N CYS A 22 1.95 -16.20 -12.31
CA CYS A 22 0.71 -16.84 -12.77
C CYS A 22 -0.28 -15.72 -13.06
N GLY A 23 -0.71 -15.58 -14.31
CA GLY A 23 -1.63 -14.54 -14.74
C GLY A 23 -2.98 -14.65 -14.01
N GLY A 24 -3.37 -13.56 -13.37
CA GLY A 24 -4.61 -13.38 -12.63
C GLY A 24 -4.37 -12.28 -11.61
N GLY A 25 -5.13 -11.19 -11.66
CA GLY A 25 -4.89 -9.98 -10.89
C GLY A 25 -4.90 -10.24 -9.38
N ASP A 26 -3.72 -10.44 -8.80
CA ASP A 26 -3.54 -10.31 -7.36
C ASP A 26 -3.58 -8.82 -7.01
N ARG A 27 -4.50 -8.48 -6.11
CA ARG A 27 -4.59 -7.14 -5.55
C ARG A 27 -3.27 -6.78 -4.88
N PRO A 28 -2.69 -5.60 -5.17
CA PRO A 28 -1.50 -5.14 -4.48
C PRO A 28 -1.69 -5.10 -2.96
N SER A 29 -0.64 -5.48 -2.24
CA SER A 29 -0.62 -5.46 -0.78
C SER A 29 -0.55 -4.03 -0.21
N VAL A 30 -0.89 -3.87 1.07
CA VAL A 30 -0.76 -2.58 1.78
C VAL A 30 0.66 -2.04 1.68
N ASP A 31 1.66 -2.90 1.82
CA ASP A 31 3.07 -2.50 1.73
C ASP A 31 3.44 -1.98 0.32
N GLU A 32 2.94 -2.62 -0.74
CA GLU A 32 3.19 -2.19 -2.12
C GLU A 32 2.51 -0.84 -2.42
N VAL A 33 1.27 -0.67 -1.95
CA VAL A 33 0.54 0.58 -2.11
C VAL A 33 1.22 1.70 -1.31
N SER A 34 1.57 1.45 -0.05
CA SER A 34 2.28 2.41 0.82
C SER A 34 3.61 2.85 0.19
N LYS A 35 4.38 1.89 -0.31
CA LYS A 35 5.62 2.17 -1.03
C LYS A 35 5.39 2.99 -2.29
N SER A 36 4.34 2.74 -3.06
CA SER A 36 4.03 3.55 -4.25
C SER A 36 3.65 5.00 -3.90
N LEU A 37 3.01 5.21 -2.74
CA LEU A 37 2.63 6.51 -2.23
C LEU A 37 3.86 7.30 -1.76
N THR A 38 4.77 6.66 -1.02
CA THR A 38 6.02 7.28 -0.55
C THR A 38 7.02 7.52 -1.69
N ASP A 39 7.12 6.60 -2.66
CA ASP A 39 7.95 6.74 -3.87
C ASP A 39 7.37 7.78 -4.86
N GLY A 40 6.18 8.33 -4.60
CA GLY A 40 5.54 9.34 -5.43
C GLY A 40 4.98 8.81 -6.76
N LYS A 41 4.93 7.49 -6.96
CA LYS A 41 4.36 6.84 -8.16
C LYS A 41 2.84 7.02 -8.22
N ALA A 42 2.19 6.93 -7.06
CA ALA A 42 0.76 7.21 -6.91
C ALA A 42 0.41 8.72 -6.97
N GLY A 43 1.42 9.61 -7.02
CA GLY A 43 1.30 11.07 -6.94
C GLY A 43 0.54 11.75 -8.09
N GLY A 44 0.05 10.99 -9.07
CA GLY A 44 -0.89 11.50 -10.07
C GLY A 44 -2.35 11.52 -9.59
N LEU A 45 -2.72 10.62 -8.67
CA LEU A 45 -4.10 10.47 -8.20
C LEU A 45 -4.37 11.24 -6.90
N MET A 46 -3.34 11.43 -6.08
CA MET A 46 -3.38 12.18 -4.84
C MET A 46 -2.54 13.44 -4.99
N SER A 47 -3.17 14.62 -5.08
CA SER A 47 -2.47 15.93 -5.09
C SER A 47 -1.87 16.31 -3.73
N LEU A 48 -1.33 15.33 -3.00
CA LEU A 48 -0.66 15.55 -1.73
C LEU A 48 0.84 15.80 -1.99
N PRO A 49 1.40 16.90 -1.45
CA PRO A 49 2.83 17.15 -1.57
C PRO A 49 3.61 16.05 -0.84
N SER A 50 4.68 15.54 -1.47
CA SER A 50 5.52 14.47 -0.91
C SER A 50 6.11 14.82 0.46
N SER A 51 6.23 16.11 0.79
CA SER A 51 6.66 16.60 2.11
C SER A 51 5.67 16.33 3.25
N VAL A 52 4.41 16.02 2.92
CA VAL A 52 3.36 15.66 3.88
C VAL A 52 3.14 14.14 3.91
N MET A 53 3.66 13.42 2.91
CA MET A 53 3.55 11.97 2.82
C MET A 53 4.57 11.30 3.75
N THR A 54 4.17 11.06 4.99
CA THR A 54 4.91 10.26 5.97
C THR A 54 4.61 8.76 5.78
N ASP A 55 5.47 7.88 6.28
CA ASP A 55 5.23 6.44 6.26
C ASP A 55 3.91 6.07 6.95
N GLU A 56 3.56 6.77 8.04
CA GLU A 56 2.31 6.54 8.78
C GLU A 56 1.06 6.99 7.99
N LEU A 57 1.15 8.12 7.28
CA LEU A 57 0.10 8.57 6.36
C LEU A 57 -0.04 7.59 5.18
N ALA A 58 1.07 7.19 4.59
CA ALA A 58 1.12 6.27 3.46
C ALA A 58 0.54 4.91 3.83
N ASP A 59 0.87 4.37 5.01
CA ASP A 59 0.30 3.11 5.52
C ASP A 59 -1.20 3.22 5.80
N CYS A 60 -1.66 4.35 6.36
CA CYS A 60 -3.09 4.58 6.59
C CYS A 60 -3.86 4.66 5.27
N MET A 61 -3.34 5.42 4.30
CA MET A 61 -3.93 5.52 2.96
C MET A 61 -3.90 4.20 2.22
N ALA A 62 -2.80 3.45 2.31
CA ALA A 62 -2.65 2.13 1.71
C ALA A 62 -3.65 1.13 2.29
N LYS A 63 -3.83 1.10 3.62
CA LYS A 63 -4.90 0.32 4.26
C LYS A 63 -6.28 0.73 3.78
N ALA A 64 -6.55 2.03 3.70
CA ALA A 64 -7.83 2.51 3.18
C ALA A 64 -8.08 2.03 1.74
N ILE A 65 -7.06 2.08 0.87
CA ILE A 65 -7.12 1.64 -0.53
C ILE A 65 -7.34 0.13 -0.62
N VAL A 66 -6.57 -0.66 0.11
CA VAL A 66 -6.65 -2.13 0.12
C VAL A 66 -7.90 -2.63 0.87
N ASP A 67 -8.48 -1.87 1.78
CA ASP A 67 -9.77 -2.24 2.41
C ASP A 67 -10.97 -1.68 1.65
N SER A 68 -10.74 -0.88 0.61
CA SER A 68 -11.82 -0.29 -0.18
C SER A 68 -12.43 -1.27 -1.16
N LYS A 69 -13.55 -0.87 -1.76
CA LYS A 69 -14.19 -1.58 -2.87
C LYS A 69 -13.60 -1.23 -4.24
N VAL A 70 -12.50 -0.48 -4.28
CA VAL A 70 -11.78 -0.20 -5.52
C VAL A 70 -11.25 -1.53 -6.08
N SER A 71 -11.42 -1.72 -7.38
CA SER A 71 -11.01 -2.92 -8.09
C SER A 71 -9.50 -3.16 -7.99
N ASP A 72 -9.10 -4.42 -8.08
CA ASP A 72 -7.70 -4.82 -8.01
C ASP A 72 -6.88 -4.18 -9.14
N ASP A 73 -7.49 -4.00 -10.30
CA ASP A 73 -6.90 -3.32 -11.46
C ASP A 73 -6.67 -1.83 -11.17
N ALA A 74 -7.61 -1.15 -10.51
CA ALA A 74 -7.45 0.25 -10.13
C ALA A 74 -6.38 0.45 -9.05
N VAL A 75 -6.32 -0.46 -8.06
CA VAL A 75 -5.24 -0.43 -7.06
C VAL A 75 -3.88 -0.69 -7.72
N ARG A 76 -3.83 -1.61 -8.68
CA ARG A 76 -2.62 -1.91 -9.45
C ARG A 76 -2.19 -0.75 -10.33
N ALA A 77 -3.12 -0.10 -11.03
CA ALA A 77 -2.85 1.11 -11.79
C ALA A 77 -2.25 2.22 -10.92
N LEU A 78 -2.71 2.35 -9.69
CA LEU A 78 -2.14 3.30 -8.72
C LEU A 78 -0.69 2.95 -8.34
N VAL A 79 -0.40 1.66 -8.10
CA VAL A 79 0.96 1.18 -7.78
C VAL A 79 1.91 1.34 -8.96
N ASP A 80 1.45 0.98 -10.16
CA ASP A 80 2.21 1.04 -11.41
C ASP A 80 2.36 2.48 -11.93
N GLY A 81 1.57 3.43 -11.40
CA GLY A 81 1.53 4.82 -11.86
C GLY A 81 0.89 4.95 -13.24
N ASP A 82 -0.01 4.04 -13.60
CA ASP A 82 -0.72 4.02 -14.87
C ASP A 82 -1.74 5.18 -14.91
N LYS A 83 -1.44 6.17 -15.75
CA LYS A 83 -2.27 7.36 -15.96
C LYS A 83 -3.35 7.15 -17.02
N ASP A 84 -3.22 6.10 -17.82
CA ASP A 84 -4.16 5.77 -18.90
C ASP A 84 -5.28 4.83 -18.41
N TYR A 85 -5.14 4.27 -17.21
CA TYR A 85 -6.18 3.50 -16.55
C TYR A 85 -7.45 4.34 -16.36
N LYS A 86 -8.55 3.82 -16.90
CA LYS A 86 -9.89 4.38 -16.70
C LYS A 86 -10.68 3.42 -15.83
N GLY A 87 -10.78 3.76 -14.55
CA GLY A 87 -11.64 3.06 -13.62
C GLY A 87 -13.07 3.03 -14.13
N ASP A 88 -13.80 2.00 -13.74
CA ASP A 88 -15.22 1.88 -14.05
C ASP A 88 -16.08 2.75 -13.10
N LYS A 89 -17.40 2.59 -13.18
CA LYS A 89 -18.30 3.34 -12.30
C LYS A 89 -18.16 2.91 -10.84
N ASP A 90 -17.92 1.63 -10.59
CA ASP A 90 -17.83 1.07 -9.25
C ASP A 90 -16.54 1.57 -8.57
N ASP A 91 -15.44 1.67 -9.32
CA ASP A 91 -14.20 2.30 -8.88
C ASP A 91 -14.39 3.78 -8.53
N THR A 92 -15.13 4.51 -9.37
CA THR A 92 -15.41 5.94 -9.14
C THR A 92 -16.21 6.15 -7.86
N GLU A 93 -17.20 5.31 -7.60
CA GLU A 93 -17.98 5.34 -6.35
C GLU A 93 -17.14 4.94 -5.14
N ALA A 94 -16.32 3.89 -5.27
CA ALA A 94 -15.43 3.44 -4.21
C ALA A 94 -14.38 4.49 -3.85
N LEU A 95 -13.80 5.19 -4.84
CA LEU A 95 -12.88 6.31 -4.65
C LEU A 95 -13.53 7.49 -3.93
N SER A 96 -14.81 7.76 -4.21
CA SER A 96 -15.56 8.81 -3.49
C SER A 96 -15.70 8.49 -2.01
N GLY A 97 -15.95 7.22 -1.66
CA GLY A 97 -15.96 6.75 -0.26
C GLY A 97 -14.57 6.73 0.38
N LEU A 98 -13.54 6.52 -0.43
CA LEU A 98 -12.13 6.52 -0.01
C LEU A 98 -11.68 7.90 0.46
N GLY A 99 -12.14 8.97 -0.19
CA GLY A 99 -11.75 10.35 0.12
C GLY A 99 -11.99 10.72 1.59
N THR A 100 -13.08 10.26 2.20
CA THR A 100 -13.35 10.49 3.63
C THR A 100 -12.34 9.78 4.53
N LYS A 101 -12.02 8.51 4.24
CA LYS A 101 -11.02 7.74 5.01
C LYS A 101 -9.62 8.32 4.88
N ILE A 102 -9.26 8.79 3.69
CA ILE A 102 -7.98 9.47 3.45
C ILE A 102 -7.93 10.80 4.21
N ALA A 103 -9.03 11.55 4.24
CA ALA A 103 -9.11 12.77 5.03
C ALA A 103 -9.01 12.50 6.55
N GLU A 104 -9.48 11.36 7.03
CA GLU A 104 -9.23 10.89 8.40
C GLU A 104 -7.75 10.56 8.62
N CYS A 105 -7.13 9.77 7.73
CA CYS A 105 -5.70 9.48 7.76
C CYS A 105 -4.83 10.74 7.81
N ALA A 106 -5.17 11.76 7.00
CA ALA A 106 -4.45 13.02 6.98
C ALA A 106 -4.61 13.82 8.28
N LYS A 107 -5.75 13.72 8.97
CA LYS A 107 -5.96 14.37 10.28
C LYS A 107 -5.16 13.68 11.39
N ASP A 108 -5.04 12.36 11.33
CA ASP A 108 -4.28 11.59 12.31
C ASP A 108 -2.76 11.72 12.08
N ALA A 109 -2.33 11.84 10.82
CA ALA A 109 -0.91 11.99 10.46
C ALA A 109 -0.38 13.43 10.56
N VAL A 110 -1.25 14.46 10.53
CA VAL A 110 -0.86 15.85 10.77
C VAL A 110 -1.08 16.16 12.25
N PRO A 111 -0.03 16.18 13.10
CA PRO A 111 -0.18 16.73 14.43
C PRO A 111 -0.59 18.20 14.28
N THR A 112 -1.80 18.52 14.72
CA THR A 112 -2.24 19.90 14.93
C THR A 112 -1.17 20.64 15.74
N GLN A 113 -0.53 21.63 15.13
CA GLN A 113 0.17 22.69 15.87
C GLN A 113 -0.86 23.61 16.52
#